data_AF-A0A7L7RBB5-F1
#
_entry.id   AF-A0A7L7RBB5-F1
#
_cell.length_a   1.000
_cell.length_b   1.000
_cell.length_c   1.000
_cell.angle_alpha   90.00
_cell.angle_beta   90.00
_cell.angle_gamma   90.00
#
_symmetry.space_group_name_H-M   'P 1'
#
loop_
_entity.id
_entity.type
_entity.pdbx_description
1 polymer ?
#
loop_
_entity_poly.entity_id
_entity_poly.type
_entity_poly.pdbx_seq_one_letter_code
_entity_poly.pdbx_strand_id
1 'polypeptide(L)'
;MQAAQHHNLFLTRNHCLLDPYRWLKRYNISQYVSQNKMTTSLAFPCLQPRYISSANPTTSKCIKHRRPIVSTLSGPKNPSTAAPLPNREPVLKPEGAINKLPTREIPGDYGWPFIGPIKDRLDYFYNQGIDGFFKSRVQKYDSTVFRANMPPGPFISSNSKVIVLVDGKSFPILFDVSKVEKKDLFSGTYMPSTELTGGYRILSYLDPSEQRHSQLKQLIFFLLKSRRDYIIPEFHKSYTEMFESLEKEISTKGKVDFGAPNDQAAFNFLARAFFGANPADTKLGSEGPNLITIWVFFQLSPILTVGLPRILEEPLFHTFSLPPFLIKGGYQKLYDFFYEYSGTILEEGEKLGVPREEACHNILFATCFNTFGGMKILFPSIINHIGQAGVNLQSQLGQEIRSVVKSNGGKVTLAALEQMPLTKSVVYECFRIEPPVPYQYAKAKQDLIIESHDAAFQVKKGEMLFGFQPFATKDAKVFERAEEFVGDRFVGEGEKLLKYVLWSNGPETESPTLNNKQCAGKNFVVLVSRLLVVEFFLLYDTFDVNVRPFGSTAFVDLTSIKRASF
;
A
#
# COMPACT_ATOMS: atom_id res chain seq x y z
N MET A 1 -49.30 15.09 49.28
CA MET A 1 -48.21 16.05 48.97
C MET A 1 -46.88 15.42 49.38
N GLN A 2 -46.24 14.66 48.48
CA GLN A 2 -44.82 14.27 48.56
C GLN A 2 -44.49 13.51 47.27
N ALA A 3 -44.27 14.26 46.19
CA ALA A 3 -43.82 13.75 44.90
C ALA A 3 -42.93 14.79 44.20
N ALA A 4 -41.99 15.39 44.95
CA ALA A 4 -41.11 16.44 44.43
C ALA A 4 -39.65 16.34 44.88
N GLN A 5 -39.16 15.16 45.31
CA GLN A 5 -37.75 15.02 45.74
C GLN A 5 -36.99 13.81 45.18
N HIS A 6 -37.53 13.08 44.19
CA HIS A 6 -36.80 11.96 43.56
C HIS A 6 -36.46 12.14 42.07
N HIS A 7 -36.61 13.35 41.52
CA HIS A 7 -36.34 13.60 40.10
C HIS A 7 -34.99 14.25 39.77
N ASN A 8 -34.08 14.39 40.76
CA ASN A 8 -32.81 15.13 40.56
C ASN A 8 -31.53 14.33 40.86
N LEU A 9 -31.60 12.99 40.92
CA LEU A 9 -30.44 12.13 41.17
C LEU A 9 -30.17 11.06 40.09
N PHE A 10 -30.97 11.04 39.01
CA PHE A 10 -30.79 10.10 37.90
C PHE A 10 -30.25 10.70 36.60
N LEU A 11 -30.05 12.03 36.54
CA LEU A 11 -29.57 12.74 35.33
C LEU A 11 -28.09 13.14 35.35
N THR A 12 -27.32 12.82 36.40
CA THR A 12 -25.90 13.21 36.52
C THR A 12 -24.90 12.07 36.40
N ARG A 13 -25.31 10.83 36.08
CA ARG A 13 -24.38 9.68 35.98
C ARG A 13 -24.29 8.95 34.64
N ASN A 14 -25.09 9.30 33.62
CA ASN A 14 -25.09 8.56 32.34
C ASN A 14 -24.56 9.32 31.11
N HIS A 15 -23.96 10.50 31.28
CA HIS A 15 -23.28 11.19 30.17
C HIS A 15 -21.88 10.62 29.82
N CYS A 16 -21.41 9.56 30.49
CA CYS A 16 -20.07 9.00 30.28
C CYS A 16 -19.96 7.87 29.22
N LEU A 17 -21.05 7.52 28.52
CA LEU A 17 -21.07 6.44 27.52
C LEU A 17 -21.28 6.91 26.07
N LEU A 18 -21.39 8.22 25.83
CA LEU A 18 -21.69 8.79 24.50
C LEU A 18 -20.52 9.58 23.89
N ASP A 19 -19.34 9.54 24.50
CA ASP A 19 -18.14 10.16 23.93
C ASP A 19 -17.29 9.09 23.21
N PRO A 20 -17.40 8.96 21.88
CA PRO A 20 -16.59 8.01 21.10
C PRO A 20 -15.09 8.30 21.22
N TYR A 21 -14.68 9.55 21.46
CA TYR A 21 -13.28 9.90 21.71
C TYR A 21 -12.81 9.32 23.04
N ARG A 22 -13.67 9.29 24.06
CA ARG A 22 -13.36 8.69 25.37
C ARG A 22 -13.39 7.17 25.34
N TRP A 23 -14.26 6.56 24.54
CA TRP A 23 -14.26 5.10 24.32
C TRP A 23 -12.98 4.64 23.61
N LEU A 24 -12.56 5.31 22.52
CA LEU A 24 -11.29 5.04 21.84
C LEU A 24 -10.08 5.33 22.74
N LYS A 25 -10.13 6.39 23.56
CA LYS A 25 -9.10 6.73 24.55
C LYS A 25 -9.03 5.75 25.73
N ARG A 26 -10.17 5.13 26.11
CA ARG A 26 -10.27 4.14 27.21
C ARG A 26 -9.86 2.72 26.77
N TYR A 27 -10.00 2.39 25.49
CA TYR A 27 -9.49 1.14 24.89
C TYR A 27 -8.11 1.25 24.24
N ASN A 28 -7.52 2.45 24.21
CA ASN A 28 -6.09 2.69 24.10
C ASN A 28 -5.35 1.89 22.99
N ILE A 29 -5.81 2.04 21.75
CA ILE A 29 -5.18 1.46 20.54
C ILE A 29 -3.72 1.94 20.37
N SER A 30 -3.27 2.99 21.06
CA SER A 30 -1.87 3.46 21.03
C SER A 30 -1.02 3.17 22.28
N GLN A 31 -1.53 2.54 23.35
CA GLN A 31 -0.75 2.40 24.61
C GLN A 31 -0.86 1.04 25.33
N TYR A 32 -1.43 0.01 24.71
CA TYR A 32 -1.47 -1.35 25.29
C TYR A 32 -0.10 -2.06 25.42
N VAL A 33 1.02 -1.35 25.23
CA VAL A 33 2.40 -1.91 25.31
C VAL A 33 3.18 -1.45 26.55
N SER A 34 2.65 -0.57 27.41
CA SER A 34 3.46 0.02 28.50
C SER A 34 3.47 -0.74 29.83
N GLN A 35 2.49 -1.59 30.14
CA GLN A 35 2.47 -2.30 31.43
C GLN A 35 1.92 -3.71 31.30
N ASN A 36 2.81 -4.70 31.38
CA ASN A 36 2.55 -5.92 32.14
C ASN A 36 3.89 -6.60 32.48
N LYS A 37 4.34 -6.40 33.73
CA LYS A 37 5.33 -7.25 34.40
C LYS A 37 4.57 -8.43 35.03
N MET A 38 5.12 -9.63 34.82
CA MET A 38 5.01 -10.89 35.57
C MET A 38 3.81 -11.11 36.51
N THR A 39 3.12 -12.25 36.32
CA THR A 39 2.96 -13.26 37.39
C THR A 39 2.59 -14.65 36.85
N THR A 40 3.49 -15.60 37.12
CA THR A 40 3.31 -17.02 37.47
C THR A 40 2.32 -17.94 36.73
N SER A 41 2.89 -18.85 35.94
CA SER A 41 2.77 -20.32 35.98
C SER A 41 1.40 -20.95 36.28
N LEU A 42 0.85 -21.64 35.28
CA LEU A 42 0.37 -23.02 35.43
C LEU A 42 0.64 -23.77 34.11
N ALA A 43 1.45 -24.82 34.19
CA ALA A 43 1.86 -25.68 33.09
C ALA A 43 0.85 -26.81 32.87
N PHE A 44 0.60 -27.19 31.61
CA PHE A 44 0.37 -28.58 31.18
C PHE A 44 0.80 -28.76 29.70
N PRO A 45 1.27 -29.95 29.30
CA PRO A 45 2.30 -30.12 28.27
C PRO A 45 1.73 -30.24 26.85
N CYS A 46 2.40 -29.60 25.89
CA CYS A 46 2.23 -29.88 24.48
C CYS A 46 3.41 -30.72 23.99
N LEU A 47 3.09 -31.86 23.36
CA LEU A 47 4.01 -32.79 22.71
C LEU A 47 4.79 -32.06 21.60
N GLN A 48 6.12 -32.01 21.72
CA GLN A 48 7.00 -31.68 20.61
C GLN A 48 7.42 -32.97 19.87
N PRO A 49 7.40 -33.01 18.53
CA PRO A 49 8.08 -34.04 17.77
C PRO A 49 9.59 -33.79 17.80
N ARG A 50 10.32 -34.79 18.31
CA ARG A 50 11.79 -34.83 18.35
C ARG A 50 12.36 -34.89 16.92
N TYR A 51 13.08 -33.86 16.50
CA TYR A 51 14.12 -34.00 15.48
C TYR A 51 15.42 -34.40 16.19
N ILE A 52 15.85 -35.64 15.96
CA ILE A 52 17.16 -36.13 16.41
C ILE A 52 18.19 -35.66 15.38
N SER A 53 19.15 -34.86 15.83
CA SER A 53 20.41 -34.66 15.13
C SER A 53 21.39 -35.75 15.55
N SER A 54 22.13 -36.30 14.59
CA SER A 54 23.32 -37.10 14.87
C SER A 54 24.40 -36.73 13.86
N ALA A 55 25.39 -35.95 14.31
CA ALA A 55 26.77 -36.07 13.87
C ALA A 55 27.42 -37.14 14.78
N ASN A 56 28.31 -38.04 14.37
CA ASN A 56 29.63 -37.80 13.80
C ASN A 56 30.30 -39.15 13.36
N PRO A 57 31.58 -39.19 12.88
CA PRO A 57 31.98 -39.88 11.66
C PRO A 57 32.82 -41.17 11.88
N THR A 58 33.06 -41.94 10.80
CA THR A 58 34.38 -42.58 10.52
C THR A 58 34.50 -43.21 9.12
N THR A 59 35.47 -42.69 8.35
CA THR A 59 36.42 -43.33 7.42
C THR A 59 36.05 -44.60 6.62
N SER A 60 36.10 -44.55 5.27
CA SER A 60 37.27 -45.01 4.48
C SER A 60 37.00 -45.35 3.00
N LYS A 61 37.91 -44.82 2.16
CA LYS A 61 38.53 -45.35 0.92
C LYS A 61 37.77 -45.37 -0.42
N CYS A 62 38.40 -44.62 -1.34
CA CYS A 62 38.25 -44.49 -2.77
C CYS A 62 38.71 -45.75 -3.54
N ILE A 63 37.96 -46.21 -4.54
CA ILE A 63 38.47 -46.91 -5.73
C ILE A 63 37.61 -46.54 -6.95
N LYS A 64 38.27 -46.00 -7.99
CA LYS A 64 37.73 -45.81 -9.34
C LYS A 64 37.97 -47.07 -10.16
N HIS A 65 37.02 -47.50 -11.00
CA HIS A 65 37.39 -48.20 -12.24
C HIS A 65 36.39 -47.98 -13.38
N ARG A 66 36.98 -47.63 -14.53
CA ARG A 66 36.42 -47.44 -15.87
C ARG A 66 35.88 -48.75 -16.46
N ARG A 67 34.93 -48.66 -17.40
CA ARG A 67 34.65 -49.72 -18.39
C ARG A 67 34.90 -49.23 -19.83
N PRO A 68 35.37 -50.09 -20.75
CA PRO A 68 35.91 -49.68 -22.04
C PRO A 68 34.96 -49.88 -23.23
N ILE A 69 35.28 -49.17 -24.31
CA ILE A 69 34.76 -49.28 -25.68
C ILE A 69 35.57 -50.34 -26.43
N VAL A 70 34.92 -51.18 -27.25
CA VAL A 70 35.56 -51.94 -28.33
C VAL A 70 34.67 -51.91 -29.57
N SER A 71 35.31 -51.63 -30.71
CA SER A 71 34.80 -51.57 -32.08
C SER A 71 35.14 -52.85 -32.86
N THR A 72 34.35 -53.16 -33.89
CA THR A 72 34.79 -54.01 -35.02
C THR A 72 34.19 -53.51 -36.34
N LEU A 73 35.04 -53.44 -37.36
CA LEU A 73 34.83 -52.97 -38.73
C LEU A 73 34.62 -54.13 -39.72
N SER A 74 33.82 -53.92 -40.77
CA SER A 74 34.04 -54.48 -42.13
C SER A 74 33.09 -53.86 -43.16
N GLY A 75 33.61 -53.28 -44.25
CA GLY A 75 32.88 -52.99 -45.52
C GLY A 75 33.30 -53.97 -46.62
N PRO A 76 33.16 -53.68 -47.94
CA PRO A 76 32.16 -52.87 -48.67
C PRO A 76 31.54 -53.64 -49.88
N LYS A 77 30.33 -53.29 -50.38
CA LYS A 77 29.87 -53.58 -51.76
C LYS A 77 28.78 -52.58 -52.24
N ASN A 78 29.00 -51.96 -53.39
CA ASN A 78 28.03 -51.29 -54.29
C ASN A 78 27.85 -52.18 -55.56
N PRO A 79 26.98 -51.90 -56.57
CA PRO A 79 25.87 -50.93 -56.69
C PRO A 79 24.56 -51.55 -57.24
N SER A 80 23.42 -50.82 -57.19
CA SER A 80 22.36 -50.91 -58.22
C SER A 80 21.41 -49.70 -58.20
N THR A 81 21.07 -49.28 -59.41
CA THR A 81 20.38 -48.07 -59.89
C THR A 81 18.84 -48.14 -59.86
N ALA A 82 18.21 -46.94 -60.00
CA ALA A 82 16.80 -46.59 -60.30
C ALA A 82 16.03 -45.99 -59.11
N ALA A 83 15.28 -44.88 -59.16
CA ALA A 83 14.83 -43.94 -60.20
C ALA A 83 14.52 -42.55 -59.53
N PRO A 84 14.31 -41.45 -60.28
CA PRO A 84 14.18 -40.10 -59.71
C PRO A 84 12.76 -39.82 -59.16
N LEU A 85 12.68 -39.25 -57.95
CA LEU A 85 11.45 -38.67 -57.40
C LEU A 85 11.35 -37.17 -57.78
N PRO A 86 10.14 -36.65 -58.05
CA PRO A 86 9.96 -35.30 -58.59
C PRO A 86 10.18 -34.20 -57.54
N ASN A 87 10.74 -33.08 -58.02
CA ASN A 87 10.88 -31.81 -57.30
C ASN A 87 9.59 -31.43 -56.55
N ARG A 88 9.65 -31.38 -55.22
CA ARG A 88 8.71 -30.62 -54.40
C ARG A 88 9.36 -29.28 -54.09
N GLU A 89 8.80 -28.23 -54.66
CA GLU A 89 9.04 -26.85 -54.22
C GLU A 89 8.79 -26.74 -52.70
N PRO A 90 9.58 -25.92 -51.99
CA PRO A 90 9.35 -25.69 -50.58
C PRO A 90 8.01 -24.97 -50.39
N VAL A 91 7.08 -25.66 -49.73
CA VAL A 91 5.84 -25.05 -49.22
C VAL A 91 6.27 -23.95 -48.24
N LEU A 92 6.13 -22.70 -48.68
CA LEU A 92 6.20 -21.53 -47.83
C LEU A 92 5.17 -21.70 -46.70
N LYS A 93 5.66 -21.84 -45.47
CA LYS A 93 4.83 -21.68 -44.28
C LYS A 93 4.23 -20.27 -44.33
N PRO A 94 2.93 -20.09 -44.09
CA PRO A 94 2.41 -18.75 -43.90
C PRO A 94 3.06 -18.16 -42.64
N GLU A 95 3.96 -17.21 -42.82
CA GLU A 95 4.30 -16.23 -41.81
C GLU A 95 3.02 -15.46 -41.47
N GLY A 96 2.61 -15.47 -40.19
CA GLY A 96 1.49 -14.63 -39.73
C GLY A 96 0.41 -15.30 -38.87
N ALA A 97 0.64 -16.47 -38.27
CA ALA A 97 -0.21 -16.91 -37.17
C ALA A 97 0.13 -16.08 -35.92
N ILE A 98 -0.55 -14.95 -35.73
CA ILE A 98 -0.62 -14.29 -34.42
C ILE A 98 -1.19 -15.34 -33.46
N ASN A 99 -0.37 -15.87 -32.55
CA ASN A 99 -0.82 -16.76 -31.47
C ASN A 99 -1.80 -15.98 -30.58
N LYS A 100 -3.08 -15.95 -30.96
CA LYS A 100 -4.15 -15.41 -30.13
C LYS A 100 -4.32 -16.33 -28.92
N LEU A 101 -4.31 -15.76 -27.72
CA LEU A 101 -4.55 -16.51 -26.50
C LEU A 101 -5.93 -17.20 -26.57
N PRO A 102 -6.07 -18.41 -26.02
CA PRO A 102 -7.34 -19.09 -25.97
C PRO A 102 -8.34 -18.26 -25.16
N THR A 103 -9.57 -18.13 -25.68
CA THR A 103 -10.66 -17.50 -24.91
C THR A 103 -11.13 -18.48 -23.84
N ARG A 104 -11.20 -18.03 -22.58
CA ARG A 104 -11.73 -18.80 -21.45
C ARG A 104 -12.92 -18.04 -20.83
N GLU A 105 -13.91 -18.79 -20.35
CA GLU A 105 -14.89 -18.21 -19.42
C GLU A 105 -14.20 -17.81 -18.12
N ILE A 106 -14.66 -16.73 -17.48
CA ILE A 106 -14.10 -16.29 -16.20
C ILE A 106 -14.57 -17.26 -15.11
N PRO A 107 -13.67 -18.03 -14.48
CA PRO A 107 -14.03 -19.01 -13.47
C PRO A 107 -14.46 -18.34 -12.15
N GLY A 108 -15.09 -19.13 -11.28
CA GLY A 108 -15.60 -18.69 -9.97
C GLY A 108 -17.07 -18.26 -10.00
N ASP A 109 -17.66 -18.19 -8.81
CA ASP A 109 -19.05 -17.81 -8.58
C ASP A 109 -19.15 -16.86 -7.37
N TYR A 110 -20.36 -16.34 -7.11
CA TYR A 110 -20.61 -15.39 -6.02
C TYR A 110 -21.34 -16.03 -4.83
N GLY A 111 -21.54 -17.35 -4.85
CA GLY A 111 -22.39 -18.06 -3.89
C GLY A 111 -23.85 -17.61 -3.89
N TRP A 112 -24.56 -18.00 -2.83
CA TRP A 112 -25.96 -17.62 -2.63
C TRP A 112 -26.08 -16.14 -2.23
N PRO A 113 -27.13 -15.41 -2.65
CA PRO A 113 -27.38 -14.04 -2.21
C PRO A 113 -27.29 -13.91 -0.67
N PHE A 114 -26.70 -12.83 -0.19
CA PHE A 114 -26.36 -12.55 1.22
C PHE A 114 -25.33 -13.50 1.86
N ILE A 115 -25.46 -14.82 1.68
CA ILE A 115 -24.58 -15.82 2.32
C ILE A 115 -23.18 -15.83 1.70
N GLY A 116 -23.10 -15.80 0.36
CA GLY A 116 -21.84 -15.80 -0.39
C GLY A 116 -20.92 -14.64 0.00
N PRO A 117 -21.39 -13.37 -0.08
CA PRO A 117 -20.61 -12.22 0.33
C PRO A 117 -20.15 -12.27 1.80
N ILE A 118 -20.99 -12.72 2.72
CA ILE A 118 -20.60 -12.86 4.13
C ILE A 118 -19.52 -13.92 4.29
N LYS A 119 -19.68 -15.10 3.65
CA LYS A 119 -18.66 -16.16 3.69
C LYS A 119 -17.32 -15.68 3.14
N ASP A 120 -17.32 -15.04 1.96
CA ASP A 120 -16.10 -14.50 1.35
C ASP A 120 -15.47 -13.43 2.24
N ARG A 121 -16.26 -12.53 2.86
CA ARG A 121 -15.77 -11.54 3.82
C ARG A 121 -15.12 -12.16 5.05
N LEU A 122 -15.71 -13.24 5.58
CA LEU A 122 -15.14 -13.97 6.72
C LEU A 122 -13.83 -14.69 6.35
N ASP A 123 -13.76 -15.25 5.14
CA ASP A 123 -12.53 -15.85 4.62
C ASP A 123 -11.45 -14.79 4.44
N TYR A 124 -11.82 -13.64 3.88
CA TYR A 124 -10.94 -12.51 3.63
C TYR A 124 -10.31 -11.96 4.91
N PHE A 125 -11.10 -11.69 5.96
CA PHE A 125 -10.60 -11.09 7.19
C PHE A 125 -10.04 -12.09 8.20
N TYR A 126 -10.62 -13.29 8.31
CA TYR A 126 -10.35 -14.16 9.48
C TYR A 126 -9.86 -15.55 9.12
N ASN A 127 -10.53 -16.26 8.20
CA ASN A 127 -10.24 -17.69 8.02
C ASN A 127 -8.99 -17.94 7.16
N GLN A 128 -8.75 -17.07 6.17
CA GLN A 128 -7.64 -17.21 5.20
C GLN A 128 -6.68 -16.02 5.26
N GLY A 129 -7.18 -14.84 5.63
CA GLY A 129 -6.46 -13.59 5.46
C GLY A 129 -6.43 -13.16 3.99
N ILE A 130 -5.98 -11.92 3.74
CA ILE A 130 -6.06 -11.28 2.42
C ILE A 130 -5.29 -12.07 1.36
N ASP A 131 -4.01 -12.37 1.60
CA ASP A 131 -3.17 -13.11 0.65
C ASP A 131 -3.66 -14.55 0.45
N GLY A 132 -4.07 -15.22 1.53
CA GLY A 132 -4.63 -16.57 1.48
C GLY A 132 -5.92 -16.62 0.67
N PHE A 133 -6.76 -15.59 0.77
CA PHE A 133 -8.02 -15.45 0.04
C PHE A 133 -7.79 -15.45 -1.47
N PHE A 134 -6.86 -14.63 -1.97
CA PHE A 134 -6.57 -14.57 -3.40
C PHE A 134 -5.76 -15.78 -3.87
N LYS A 135 -4.72 -16.18 -3.15
CA LYS A 135 -3.84 -17.30 -3.53
C LYS A 135 -4.61 -18.61 -3.65
N SER A 136 -5.51 -18.91 -2.71
CA SER A 136 -6.32 -20.14 -2.76
C SER A 136 -7.27 -20.16 -3.97
N ARG A 137 -7.81 -19.01 -4.38
CA ARG A 137 -8.70 -18.90 -5.55
C ARG A 137 -7.93 -19.00 -6.86
N VAL A 138 -6.73 -18.42 -6.95
CA VAL A 138 -5.83 -18.61 -8.10
C VAL A 138 -5.53 -20.10 -8.29
N GLN A 139 -5.18 -20.81 -7.21
CA GLN A 139 -4.89 -22.25 -7.26
C GLN A 139 -6.13 -23.08 -7.61
N LYS A 140 -7.28 -22.77 -7.00
CA LYS A 140 -8.54 -23.51 -7.24
C LYS A 140 -9.01 -23.40 -8.70
N TYR A 141 -8.85 -22.23 -9.31
CA TYR A 141 -9.38 -21.95 -10.65
C TYR A 141 -8.34 -22.08 -11.76
N ASP A 142 -7.06 -22.26 -11.42
CA ASP A 142 -5.94 -22.22 -12.36
C ASP A 142 -6.04 -20.99 -13.28
N SER A 143 -6.21 -19.84 -12.64
CA SER A 143 -6.44 -18.55 -13.31
C SER A 143 -6.11 -17.37 -12.39
N THR A 144 -5.48 -16.33 -12.94
CA THR A 144 -5.26 -15.04 -12.30
C THR A 144 -6.38 -14.03 -12.55
N VAL A 145 -7.41 -14.45 -13.29
CA VAL A 145 -8.65 -13.70 -13.54
C VAL A 145 -9.83 -14.57 -13.12
N PHE A 146 -10.62 -14.13 -12.12
CA PHE A 146 -11.72 -14.93 -11.58
C PHE A 146 -12.81 -14.07 -10.91
N ARG A 147 -14.00 -14.64 -10.70
CA ARG A 147 -15.11 -14.00 -9.98
C ARG A 147 -15.00 -14.24 -8.48
N ALA A 148 -15.27 -13.20 -7.68
CA ALA A 148 -15.37 -13.29 -6.22
C ALA A 148 -16.26 -12.18 -5.65
N ASN A 149 -16.67 -12.30 -4.39
CA ASN A 149 -17.17 -11.16 -3.63
C ASN A 149 -16.04 -10.45 -2.89
N MET A 150 -16.11 -9.13 -2.79
CA MET A 150 -15.24 -8.30 -1.96
C MET A 150 -16.02 -7.67 -0.78
N PRO A 151 -15.39 -7.51 0.40
CA PRO A 151 -15.94 -6.69 1.48
C PRO A 151 -16.26 -5.26 0.99
N PRO A 152 -17.25 -4.56 1.58
CA PRO A 152 -17.90 -4.83 2.86
C PRO A 152 -19.34 -5.39 2.79
N GLY A 153 -19.83 -5.83 1.63
CA GLY A 153 -21.23 -6.24 1.46
C GLY A 153 -21.72 -7.23 2.54
N PRO A 154 -23.03 -7.25 2.89
CA PRO A 154 -24.13 -6.74 2.05
C PRO A 154 -24.71 -5.35 2.37
N PHE A 155 -24.83 -4.95 3.65
CA PHE A 155 -25.60 -3.73 3.97
C PHE A 155 -24.87 -2.42 3.63
N ILE A 156 -23.54 -2.42 3.68
CA ILE A 156 -22.70 -1.27 3.34
C ILE A 156 -22.48 -1.17 1.83
N SER A 157 -22.38 -2.32 1.15
CA SER A 157 -22.21 -2.41 -0.31
C SER A 157 -23.34 -3.21 -0.91
N SER A 158 -24.18 -2.54 -1.71
CA SER A 158 -25.32 -3.14 -2.40
C SER A 158 -24.92 -4.17 -3.47
N ASN A 159 -23.66 -4.18 -3.91
CA ASN A 159 -23.13 -5.17 -4.84
C ASN A 159 -21.64 -5.44 -4.59
N SER A 160 -21.35 -6.57 -3.94
CA SER A 160 -19.99 -7.04 -3.63
C SER A 160 -19.28 -7.76 -4.78
N LYS A 161 -19.96 -8.00 -5.90
CA LYS A 161 -19.48 -8.87 -6.98
C LYS A 161 -18.42 -8.18 -7.82
N VAL A 162 -17.27 -8.82 -7.97
CA VAL A 162 -16.16 -8.31 -8.80
C VAL A 162 -15.54 -9.40 -9.67
N ILE A 163 -14.87 -8.96 -10.73
CA ILE A 163 -13.87 -9.75 -11.45
C ILE A 163 -12.49 -9.33 -10.93
N VAL A 164 -11.82 -10.27 -10.29
CA VAL A 164 -10.49 -10.12 -9.69
C VAL A 164 -9.42 -10.26 -10.76
N LEU A 165 -8.43 -9.37 -10.76
CA LEU A 165 -7.25 -9.33 -11.61
C LEU A 165 -5.99 -9.35 -10.72
N VAL A 166 -5.17 -10.40 -10.77
CA VAL A 166 -3.99 -10.54 -9.89
C VAL A 166 -2.67 -10.78 -10.61
N ASP A 167 -2.62 -10.61 -11.93
CA ASP A 167 -1.38 -10.69 -12.71
C ASP A 167 -1.02 -9.35 -13.35
N GLY A 168 0.28 -9.14 -13.61
CA GLY A 168 0.83 -7.90 -14.15
C GLY A 168 0.41 -7.60 -15.59
N LYS A 169 -0.22 -8.54 -16.30
CA LYS A 169 -0.69 -8.34 -17.68
C LYS A 169 -2.16 -7.90 -17.73
N SER A 170 -3.03 -8.49 -16.91
CA SER A 170 -4.45 -8.12 -16.86
C SER A 170 -4.69 -6.83 -16.06
N PHE A 171 -3.94 -6.62 -14.97
CA PHE A 171 -4.12 -5.50 -14.03
C PHE A 171 -4.16 -4.09 -14.67
N PRO A 172 -3.31 -3.74 -15.66
CA PRO A 172 -3.26 -2.39 -16.24
C PRO A 172 -4.56 -1.89 -16.89
N ILE A 173 -5.54 -2.77 -17.19
CA ILE A 173 -6.87 -2.35 -17.65
C ILE A 173 -7.56 -1.37 -16.66
N LEU A 174 -7.22 -1.44 -15.37
CA LEU A 174 -7.75 -0.58 -14.32
C LEU A 174 -7.32 0.90 -14.45
N PHE A 175 -6.35 1.19 -15.32
CA PHE A 175 -5.82 2.53 -15.59
C PHE A 175 -6.40 3.15 -16.86
N ASP A 176 -6.90 2.33 -17.79
CA ASP A 176 -7.40 2.78 -19.09
C ASP A 176 -8.80 3.41 -18.96
N VAL A 177 -8.85 4.69 -18.59
CA VAL A 177 -10.10 5.41 -18.34
C VAL A 177 -10.97 5.60 -19.60
N SER A 178 -10.47 5.25 -20.80
CA SER A 178 -11.30 5.14 -22.00
C SER A 178 -12.19 3.89 -21.97
N LYS A 179 -11.72 2.82 -21.30
CA LYS A 179 -12.40 1.53 -21.16
C LYS A 179 -13.10 1.35 -19.82
N VAL A 180 -12.63 2.04 -18.77
CA VAL A 180 -13.17 1.90 -17.42
C VAL A 180 -13.59 3.24 -16.80
N GLU A 181 -14.63 3.20 -15.97
CA GLU A 181 -15.12 4.29 -15.12
C GLU A 181 -14.49 4.18 -13.74
N LYS A 182 -14.17 5.32 -13.14
CA LYS A 182 -13.51 5.48 -11.84
C LYS A 182 -14.30 6.38 -10.89
N LYS A 183 -15.64 6.33 -11.02
CA LYS A 183 -16.60 7.09 -10.21
C LYS A 183 -16.98 6.34 -8.94
N ASP A 184 -16.90 7.02 -7.80
CA ASP A 184 -17.41 6.58 -6.49
C ASP A 184 -16.87 5.23 -5.97
N LEU A 185 -15.71 4.80 -6.48
CA LEU A 185 -15.12 3.49 -6.21
C LEU A 185 -13.71 3.55 -5.60
N PHE A 186 -13.31 4.71 -5.07
CA PHE A 186 -12.00 4.89 -4.44
C PHE A 186 -11.80 3.96 -3.24
N SER A 187 -12.88 3.65 -2.52
CA SER A 187 -12.94 2.68 -1.40
C SER A 187 -13.50 1.30 -1.81
N GLY A 188 -13.61 1.03 -3.11
CA GLY A 188 -14.10 -0.23 -3.65
C GLY A 188 -15.57 -0.25 -3.98
N THR A 189 -16.31 -1.25 -3.50
CA THR A 189 -17.72 -1.47 -3.84
C THR A 189 -18.70 -0.65 -2.99
N TYR A 190 -18.19 0.29 -2.19
CA TYR A 190 -18.95 1.26 -1.42
C TYR A 190 -18.26 2.62 -1.44
N MET A 191 -18.99 3.67 -1.11
CA MET A 191 -18.48 5.02 -0.89
C MET A 191 -18.88 5.49 0.52
N PRO A 192 -17.95 5.99 1.36
CA PRO A 192 -18.27 6.64 2.62
C PRO A 192 -19.26 7.79 2.44
N SER A 193 -20.08 8.04 3.47
CA SER A 193 -21.03 9.17 3.45
C SER A 193 -20.32 10.50 3.19
N THR A 194 -20.89 11.34 2.34
CA THR A 194 -20.37 12.69 2.09
C THR A 194 -20.47 13.59 3.32
N GLU A 195 -21.26 13.23 4.35
CA GLU A 195 -21.24 13.91 5.65
C GLU A 195 -19.86 13.86 6.34
N LEU A 196 -19.03 12.87 6.01
CA LEU A 196 -17.64 12.77 6.47
C LEU A 196 -16.69 13.71 5.70
N THR A 197 -17.16 14.35 4.63
CA THR A 197 -16.36 15.20 3.74
C THR A 197 -17.05 16.55 3.46
N GLY A 198 -17.81 17.06 4.43
CA GLY A 198 -18.47 18.37 4.33
C GLY A 198 -19.64 18.42 3.34
N GLY A 199 -20.22 17.29 2.98
CA GLY A 199 -21.29 17.17 1.98
C GLY A 199 -20.80 17.02 0.53
N TYR A 200 -19.48 17.06 0.29
CA TYR A 200 -18.91 17.01 -1.06
C TYR A 200 -18.41 15.60 -1.45
N ARG A 201 -18.58 15.25 -2.73
CA ARG A 201 -17.85 14.15 -3.37
C ARG A 201 -16.44 14.65 -3.72
N ILE A 202 -15.45 14.22 -2.95
CA ILE A 202 -14.06 14.66 -3.08
C ILE A 202 -13.41 14.12 -4.36
N LEU A 203 -12.40 14.83 -4.88
CA LEU A 203 -11.59 14.49 -6.07
C LEU A 203 -11.28 12.99 -6.24
N SER A 204 -10.91 12.30 -5.16
CA SER A 204 -10.57 10.87 -5.21
C SER A 204 -11.71 10.00 -5.75
N TYR A 205 -12.97 10.40 -5.55
CA TYR A 205 -14.18 9.70 -6.01
C TYR A 205 -14.71 10.16 -7.37
N LEU A 206 -14.14 11.21 -7.97
CA LEU A 206 -14.64 11.78 -9.24
C LEU A 206 -14.04 11.06 -10.45
N ASP A 207 -14.84 10.70 -11.45
CA ASP A 207 -14.35 10.21 -12.74
C ASP A 207 -13.72 11.37 -13.54
N PRO A 208 -12.70 11.12 -14.39
CA PRO A 208 -12.15 12.17 -15.26
C PRO A 208 -13.17 12.82 -16.21
N SER A 209 -14.33 12.18 -16.48
CA SER A 209 -15.41 12.81 -17.23
C SER A 209 -16.14 13.93 -16.49
N GLU A 210 -15.95 14.05 -15.17
CA GLU A 210 -16.58 15.09 -14.34
C GLU A 210 -15.72 16.36 -14.33
N GLN A 211 -16.27 17.52 -14.71
CA GLN A 211 -15.52 18.78 -14.79
C GLN A 211 -14.74 19.09 -13.49
N ARG A 212 -15.37 18.87 -12.34
CA ARG A 212 -14.76 19.07 -11.01
C ARG A 212 -13.49 18.23 -10.81
N HIS A 213 -13.34 17.06 -11.44
CA HIS A 213 -12.10 16.27 -11.38
C HIS A 213 -10.91 17.09 -11.89
N SER A 214 -11.02 17.68 -13.09
CA SER A 214 -9.93 18.49 -13.65
C SER A 214 -9.60 19.72 -12.80
N GLN A 215 -10.62 20.44 -12.31
CA GLN A 215 -10.44 21.65 -11.50
C GLN A 215 -9.73 21.33 -10.17
N LEU A 216 -10.21 20.30 -9.46
CA LEU A 216 -9.65 19.90 -8.18
C LEU A 216 -8.26 19.26 -8.34
N LYS A 217 -8.02 18.46 -9.39
CA LYS A 217 -6.69 17.88 -9.62
C LYS A 217 -5.67 18.95 -10.01
N GLN A 218 -6.09 19.96 -10.78
CA GLN A 218 -5.28 21.14 -11.08
C GLN A 218 -4.93 21.93 -9.81
N LEU A 219 -5.88 22.08 -8.88
CA LEU A 219 -5.63 22.69 -7.58
C LEU A 219 -4.57 21.94 -6.77
N ILE A 220 -4.61 20.60 -6.74
CA ILE A 220 -3.58 19.80 -6.06
C ILE A 220 -2.22 19.93 -6.75
N PHE A 221 -2.17 19.97 -8.09
CA PHE A 221 -0.92 20.25 -8.80
C PHE A 221 -0.36 21.63 -8.47
N PHE A 222 -1.22 22.65 -8.35
CA PHE A 222 -0.81 23.98 -7.92
C PHE A 222 -0.23 23.97 -6.50
N LEU A 223 -0.90 23.32 -5.54
CA LEU A 223 -0.39 23.16 -4.18
C LEU A 223 1.02 22.57 -4.16
N LEU A 224 1.23 21.43 -4.84
CA LEU A 224 2.52 20.77 -4.87
C LEU A 224 3.61 21.63 -5.53
N LYS A 225 3.29 22.30 -6.65
CA LYS A 225 4.24 23.14 -7.39
C LYS A 225 4.60 24.42 -6.65
N SER A 226 3.61 25.09 -6.05
CA SER A 226 3.78 26.38 -5.36
C SER A 226 4.58 26.25 -4.07
N ARG A 227 4.63 25.04 -3.49
CA ARG A 227 5.31 24.75 -2.22
C ARG A 227 6.62 23.97 -2.36
N ARG A 228 7.10 23.75 -3.60
CA ARG A 228 8.28 22.91 -3.91
C ARG A 228 9.54 23.29 -3.14
N ASP A 229 9.77 24.60 -2.90
CA ASP A 229 11.00 25.10 -2.28
C ASP A 229 11.02 24.87 -0.76
N TYR A 230 9.87 24.52 -0.15
CA TYR A 230 9.74 24.24 1.27
C TYR A 230 9.83 22.74 1.60
N ILE A 231 9.73 21.86 0.60
CA ILE A 231 9.62 20.41 0.85
C ILE A 231 10.88 19.86 1.52
N ILE A 232 12.05 20.04 0.92
CA ILE A 232 13.32 19.52 1.46
C ILE A 232 13.63 20.14 2.84
N PRO A 233 13.63 21.48 3.04
CA PRO A 233 14.00 22.05 4.33
C PRO A 233 13.04 21.68 5.46
N GLU A 234 11.72 21.66 5.21
CA GLU A 234 10.75 21.27 6.24
C GLU A 234 10.78 19.76 6.52
N PHE A 235 11.07 18.93 5.52
CA PHE A 235 11.27 17.50 5.73
C PHE A 235 12.49 17.24 6.62
N HIS A 236 13.64 17.84 6.26
CA HIS A 236 14.87 17.74 7.05
C HIS A 236 14.63 18.13 8.51
N LYS A 237 13.98 19.28 8.75
CA LYS A 237 13.66 19.75 10.08
C LYS A 237 12.77 18.76 10.86
N SER A 238 11.63 18.38 10.29
CA SER A 238 10.66 17.52 10.99
C SER A 238 11.18 16.10 11.26
N TYR A 239 11.96 15.53 10.34
CA TYR A 239 12.48 14.17 10.52
C TYR A 239 13.75 14.13 11.36
N THR A 240 14.60 15.17 11.34
CA THR A 240 15.72 15.29 12.31
C THR A 240 15.19 15.37 13.74
N GLU A 241 14.21 16.24 14.01
CA GLU A 241 13.54 16.35 15.31
C GLU A 241 12.97 15.00 15.78
N MET A 242 12.36 14.23 14.86
CA MET A 242 11.85 12.90 15.15
C MET A 242 12.96 11.91 15.50
N PHE A 243 14.00 11.81 14.67
CA PHE A 243 15.08 10.84 14.84
C PHE A 243 15.86 11.05 16.14
N GLU A 244 16.12 12.30 16.52
CA GLU A 244 16.74 12.63 17.82
C GLU A 244 15.87 12.16 19.00
N SER A 245 14.55 12.29 18.89
CA SER A 245 13.61 11.78 19.90
C SER A 245 13.63 10.25 19.97
N LEU A 246 13.68 9.56 18.83
CA LEU A 246 13.75 8.09 18.77
C LEU A 246 15.03 7.57 19.44
N GLU A 247 16.17 8.21 19.19
CA GLU A 247 17.45 7.84 19.81
C GLU A 247 17.44 7.96 21.33
N LYS A 248 16.86 9.05 21.84
CA LYS A 248 16.67 9.23 23.28
C LYS A 248 15.75 8.17 23.88
N GLU A 249 14.72 7.75 23.15
CA GLU A 249 13.81 6.71 23.63
C GLU A 249 14.44 5.32 23.59
N ILE A 250 15.17 4.97 22.53
CA ILE A 250 15.89 3.68 22.43
C ILE A 250 16.95 3.56 23.52
N SER A 251 17.74 4.61 23.77
CA SER A 251 18.77 4.59 24.82
C SER A 251 18.20 4.40 26.23
N THR A 252 16.93 4.74 26.46
CA THR A 252 16.28 4.60 27.77
C THR A 252 15.41 3.36 27.90
N LYS A 253 14.75 2.91 26.82
CA LYS A 253 13.79 1.80 26.84
C LYS A 253 14.26 0.54 26.12
N GLY A 254 15.36 0.62 25.37
CA GLY A 254 15.90 -0.46 24.54
C GLY A 254 15.12 -0.74 23.25
N LYS A 255 14.00 -0.05 23.03
CA LYS A 255 13.21 -0.08 21.78
C LYS A 255 12.24 1.09 21.71
N VAL A 256 11.75 1.41 20.52
CA VAL A 256 10.72 2.43 20.28
C VAL A 256 9.83 2.05 19.09
N ASP A 257 8.53 2.32 19.17
CA ASP A 257 7.63 2.21 18.02
C ASP A 257 7.90 3.36 17.04
N PHE A 258 8.13 3.06 15.77
CA PHE A 258 8.37 4.08 14.75
C PHE A 258 7.07 4.82 14.35
N GLY A 259 5.92 4.15 14.46
CA GLY A 259 4.64 4.62 13.91
C GLY A 259 4.16 5.94 14.50
N ALA A 260 3.96 6.01 15.81
CA ALA A 260 3.40 7.22 16.43
C ALA A 260 4.29 8.48 16.29
N PRO A 261 5.62 8.40 16.47
CA PRO A 261 6.53 9.51 16.16
C PRO A 261 6.48 9.93 14.68
N ASN A 262 6.42 8.96 13.76
CA ASN A 262 6.28 9.22 12.33
C ASN A 262 4.96 9.94 12.00
N ASP A 263 3.84 9.54 12.60
CA ASP A 263 2.57 10.22 12.39
C ASP A 263 2.67 11.71 12.78
N GLN A 264 3.25 12.00 13.95
CA GLN A 264 3.43 13.37 14.40
C GLN A 264 4.36 14.17 13.48
N ALA A 265 5.50 13.58 13.10
CA ALA A 265 6.47 14.21 12.21
C ALA A 265 5.90 14.46 10.82
N ALA A 266 5.17 13.49 10.26
CA ALA A 266 4.53 13.57 8.95
C ALA A 266 3.51 14.71 8.91
N PHE A 267 2.61 14.81 9.91
CA PHE A 267 1.62 15.90 9.93
C PHE A 267 2.28 17.27 10.12
N ASN A 268 3.28 17.38 10.99
CA ASN A 268 4.05 18.62 11.18
C ASN A 268 4.76 19.04 9.88
N PHE A 269 5.41 18.10 9.21
CA PHE A 269 6.05 18.31 7.91
C PHE A 269 5.05 18.82 6.87
N LEU A 270 3.92 18.12 6.70
CA LEU A 270 2.93 18.49 5.70
C LEU A 270 2.34 19.88 5.98
N ALA A 271 2.02 20.18 7.25
CA ALA A 271 1.51 21.48 7.65
C ALA A 271 2.48 22.63 7.34
N ARG A 272 3.76 22.47 7.70
CA ARG A 272 4.81 23.46 7.46
C ARG A 272 5.11 23.59 5.96
N ALA A 273 5.31 22.46 5.29
CA ALA A 273 5.68 22.41 3.87
C ALA A 273 4.57 22.95 2.98
N PHE A 274 3.31 22.54 3.16
CA PHE A 274 2.20 22.92 2.30
C PHE A 274 1.56 24.27 2.64
N PHE A 275 1.52 24.65 3.92
CA PHE A 275 0.74 25.82 4.35
C PHE A 275 1.57 26.85 5.13
N GLY A 276 2.86 26.59 5.37
CA GLY A 276 3.70 27.49 6.15
C GLY A 276 3.28 27.61 7.61
N ALA A 277 2.48 26.65 8.11
CA ALA A 277 1.92 26.66 9.45
C ALA A 277 2.52 25.53 10.27
N ASN A 278 3.01 25.86 11.47
CA ASN A 278 3.46 24.87 12.44
C ASN A 278 2.28 24.51 13.36
N PRO A 279 1.75 23.26 13.35
CA PRO A 279 0.54 22.92 14.10
C PRO A 279 0.62 23.23 15.61
N ALA A 280 1.82 23.12 16.19
CA ALA A 280 2.08 23.43 17.60
C ALA A 280 1.77 24.89 17.98
N ASP A 281 1.84 25.82 17.02
CA ASP A 281 1.58 27.26 17.22
C ASP A 281 0.10 27.62 16.96
N THR A 282 -0.75 26.62 16.68
CA THR A 282 -2.17 26.78 16.33
C THR A 282 -3.08 26.13 17.36
N LYS A 283 -4.39 26.34 17.23
CA LYS A 283 -5.40 25.65 18.07
C LYS A 283 -5.41 24.13 17.89
N LEU A 284 -4.82 23.61 16.81
CA LEU A 284 -4.77 22.17 16.53
C LEU A 284 -3.71 21.46 17.39
N GLY A 285 -2.63 22.15 17.76
CA GLY A 285 -1.53 21.60 18.54
C GLY A 285 -1.00 20.28 17.99
N SER A 286 -0.87 19.27 18.85
CA SER A 286 -0.49 17.90 18.49
C SER A 286 -1.69 16.96 18.25
N GLU A 287 -2.94 17.47 18.22
CA GLU A 287 -4.13 16.63 18.08
C GLU A 287 -4.33 16.10 16.65
N GLY A 288 -3.73 16.74 15.64
CA GLY A 288 -3.93 16.46 14.21
C GLY A 288 -3.88 14.97 13.85
N PRO A 289 -2.78 14.25 14.11
CA PRO A 289 -2.68 12.82 13.76
C PRO A 289 -3.79 11.94 14.34
N ASN A 290 -4.18 12.18 15.60
CA ASN A 290 -5.23 11.41 16.26
C ASN A 290 -6.62 11.72 15.66
N LEU A 291 -6.91 13.01 15.40
CA LEU A 291 -8.16 13.42 14.75
C LEU A 291 -8.28 12.80 13.35
N ILE A 292 -7.20 12.82 12.57
CA ILE A 292 -7.15 12.21 11.23
C ILE A 292 -7.36 10.70 11.33
N THR A 293 -6.67 10.02 12.25
CA THR A 293 -6.78 8.56 12.42
C THR A 293 -8.24 8.13 12.71
N ILE A 294 -8.92 8.84 13.61
CA ILE A 294 -10.33 8.59 13.93
C ILE A 294 -11.22 8.85 12.71
N TRP A 295 -11.02 9.97 12.02
CA TRP A 295 -11.81 10.33 10.84
C TRP A 295 -11.62 9.36 9.66
N VAL A 296 -10.39 8.90 9.41
CA VAL A 296 -10.10 7.87 8.39
C VAL A 296 -10.73 6.53 8.79
N PHE A 297 -10.68 6.15 10.06
CA PHE A 297 -11.33 4.92 10.55
C PHE A 297 -12.84 4.93 10.32
N PHE A 298 -13.53 6.06 10.50
CA PHE A 298 -14.95 6.17 10.20
C PHE A 298 -15.28 5.95 8.72
N GLN A 299 -14.34 6.25 7.81
CA GLN A 299 -14.49 6.02 6.39
C GLN A 299 -14.15 4.58 5.98
N LEU A 300 -13.11 3.99 6.59
CA LEU A 300 -12.50 2.74 6.15
C LEU A 300 -12.78 1.52 7.02
N SER A 301 -13.40 1.70 8.20
CA SER A 301 -13.79 0.59 9.09
C SER A 301 -14.53 -0.57 8.40
N PRO A 302 -15.34 -0.38 7.33
CA PRO A 302 -15.95 -1.52 6.63
C PRO A 302 -14.96 -2.48 5.96
N ILE A 303 -13.75 -2.01 5.66
CA ILE A 303 -12.72 -2.75 4.91
C ILE A 303 -11.42 -2.95 5.71
N LEU A 304 -11.44 -2.71 7.03
CA LEU A 304 -10.28 -2.81 7.92
C LEU A 304 -10.58 -3.69 9.13
N THR A 305 -9.62 -4.49 9.57
CA THR A 305 -9.65 -5.15 10.89
C THR A 305 -8.69 -4.45 11.84
N VAL A 306 -9.17 -4.24 13.08
CA VAL A 306 -8.42 -3.69 14.22
C VAL A 306 -7.98 -4.80 15.19
N GLY A 307 -8.16 -6.07 14.81
CA GLY A 307 -7.72 -7.23 15.60
C GLY A 307 -8.69 -7.63 16.71
N LEU A 308 -9.93 -7.17 16.68
CA LEU A 308 -10.97 -7.61 17.62
C LEU A 308 -11.46 -9.03 17.24
N PRO A 309 -11.98 -9.82 18.19
CA PRO A 309 -12.67 -11.06 17.85
C PRO A 309 -13.81 -10.80 16.86
N ARG A 310 -13.94 -11.65 15.83
CA ARG A 310 -14.93 -11.50 14.75
C ARG A 310 -16.38 -11.26 15.24
N ILE A 311 -16.74 -11.81 16.39
CA ILE A 311 -18.08 -11.67 17.00
C ILE A 311 -18.37 -10.23 17.46
N LEU A 312 -17.33 -9.42 17.68
CA LEU A 312 -17.43 -7.99 17.97
C LEU A 312 -17.20 -7.18 16.70
N GLU A 313 -16.20 -7.55 15.90
CA GLU A 313 -15.77 -6.77 14.74
C GLU A 313 -16.82 -6.75 13.61
N GLU A 314 -17.43 -7.90 13.28
CA GLU A 314 -18.45 -8.00 12.25
C GLU A 314 -19.66 -7.08 12.49
N PRO A 315 -20.35 -7.12 13.66
CA PRO A 315 -21.50 -6.25 13.89
C PRO A 315 -21.12 -4.78 14.06
N LEU A 316 -19.94 -4.47 14.61
CA LEU A 316 -19.53 -3.08 14.89
C LEU A 316 -19.05 -2.32 13.65
N PHE A 317 -18.27 -2.98 12.78
CA PHE A 317 -17.54 -2.28 11.72
C PHE A 317 -17.86 -2.80 10.31
N HIS A 318 -18.16 -4.08 10.15
CA HIS A 318 -18.36 -4.67 8.81
C HIS A 318 -19.83 -4.82 8.41
N THR A 319 -20.78 -4.52 9.29
CA THR A 319 -22.22 -4.68 9.00
C THR A 319 -22.90 -3.36 8.70
N PHE A 320 -22.63 -2.28 9.44
CA PHE A 320 -23.21 -0.96 9.20
C PHE A 320 -22.14 0.13 9.24
N SER A 321 -22.33 1.19 8.46
CA SER A 321 -21.44 2.35 8.49
C SER A 321 -21.52 3.06 9.85
N LEU A 322 -20.37 3.48 10.36
CA LEU A 322 -20.32 4.27 11.59
C LEU A 322 -21.02 5.63 11.41
N PRO A 323 -21.83 6.11 12.37
CA PRO A 323 -22.58 7.35 12.21
C PRO A 323 -21.68 8.60 12.11
N PRO A 324 -21.70 9.37 10.99
CA PRO A 324 -20.79 10.50 10.78
C PRO A 324 -20.83 11.59 11.85
N PHE A 325 -21.99 11.82 12.47
CA PHE A 325 -22.16 12.87 13.49
C PHE A 325 -21.25 12.70 14.71
N LEU A 326 -20.79 11.46 14.99
CA LEU A 326 -19.89 11.15 16.11
C LEU A 326 -18.50 11.80 15.98
N ILE A 327 -18.06 12.11 14.75
CA ILE A 327 -16.74 12.69 14.49
C ILE A 327 -16.78 14.15 14.03
N LYS A 328 -17.97 14.75 13.94
CA LYS A 328 -18.17 16.11 13.39
C LYS A 328 -17.28 17.16 14.05
N GLY A 329 -17.15 17.14 15.38
CA GLY A 329 -16.30 18.10 16.11
C GLY A 329 -14.81 17.98 15.79
N GLY A 330 -14.30 16.75 15.64
CA GLY A 330 -12.91 16.50 15.27
C GLY A 330 -12.63 16.89 13.82
N TYR A 331 -13.55 16.59 12.90
CA TYR A 331 -13.46 17.03 11.51
C TYR A 331 -13.51 18.55 11.39
N GLN A 332 -14.37 19.23 12.17
CA GLN A 332 -14.45 20.69 12.17
C GLN A 332 -13.13 21.33 12.62
N LYS A 333 -12.48 20.81 13.68
CA LYS A 333 -11.15 21.28 14.10
C LYS A 333 -10.11 21.18 12.98
N LEU A 334 -10.13 20.09 12.20
CA LEU A 334 -9.26 19.94 11.04
C LEU A 334 -9.63 20.97 9.97
N TYR A 335 -10.91 21.09 9.61
CA TYR A 335 -11.40 22.05 8.63
C TYR A 335 -10.98 23.49 8.96
N ASP A 336 -11.16 23.92 10.20
CA ASP A 336 -10.82 25.27 10.65
C ASP A 336 -9.32 25.57 10.43
N PHE A 337 -8.45 24.60 10.76
CA PHE A 337 -7.01 24.71 10.49
C PHE A 337 -6.73 24.89 8.99
N PHE A 338 -7.28 24.02 8.13
CA PHE A 338 -7.03 24.14 6.68
C PHE A 338 -7.61 25.43 6.10
N TYR A 339 -8.78 25.86 6.57
CA TYR A 339 -9.43 27.08 6.11
C TYR A 339 -8.62 28.33 6.47
N GLU A 340 -8.05 28.37 7.68
CA GLU A 340 -7.23 29.48 8.18
C GLU A 340 -5.88 29.57 7.46
N TYR A 341 -5.18 28.45 7.26
CA TYR A 341 -3.78 28.46 6.80
C TYR A 341 -3.58 28.18 5.31
N SER A 342 -4.62 27.80 4.54
CA SER A 342 -4.50 27.48 3.11
C SER A 342 -4.83 28.65 2.17
N GLY A 343 -4.78 29.90 2.63
CA GLY A 343 -5.29 31.09 1.93
C GLY A 343 -4.93 31.16 0.44
N THR A 344 -3.64 31.12 0.10
CA THR A 344 -3.14 31.17 -1.30
C THR A 344 -3.66 30.02 -2.16
N ILE A 345 -3.83 28.83 -1.58
CA ILE A 345 -4.32 27.66 -2.30
C ILE A 345 -5.83 27.78 -2.52
N LEU A 346 -6.57 28.26 -1.52
CA LEU A 346 -8.01 28.49 -1.61
C LEU A 346 -8.35 29.55 -2.67
N GLU A 347 -7.57 30.63 -2.75
CA GLU A 347 -7.69 31.65 -3.80
C GLU A 347 -7.45 31.07 -5.20
N GLU A 348 -6.52 30.15 -5.36
CA GLU A 348 -6.34 29.44 -6.63
C GLU A 348 -7.55 28.55 -6.95
N GLY A 349 -8.13 27.89 -5.94
CA GLY A 349 -9.37 27.13 -6.09
C GLY A 349 -10.50 27.99 -6.66
N GLU A 350 -10.69 29.19 -6.12
CA GLU A 350 -11.68 30.17 -6.59
C GLU A 350 -11.42 30.58 -8.05
N LYS A 351 -10.16 30.84 -8.44
CA LYS A 351 -9.79 31.15 -9.84
C LYS A 351 -10.07 29.99 -10.79
N LEU A 352 -9.93 28.75 -10.32
CA LEU A 352 -10.28 27.54 -11.05
C LEU A 352 -11.79 27.27 -11.09
N GLY A 353 -12.61 28.12 -10.46
CA GLY A 353 -14.07 28.00 -10.40
C GLY A 353 -14.57 27.01 -9.35
N VAL A 354 -13.77 26.69 -8.34
CA VAL A 354 -14.13 25.85 -7.19
C VAL A 354 -14.49 26.75 -6.00
N PRO A 355 -15.68 26.60 -5.40
CA PRO A 355 -16.04 27.31 -4.17
C PRO A 355 -15.01 27.09 -3.07
N ARG A 356 -14.74 28.13 -2.28
CA ARG A 356 -13.73 28.10 -1.23
C ARG A 356 -13.90 26.95 -0.23
N GLU A 357 -15.13 26.69 0.19
CA GLU A 357 -15.48 25.60 1.09
C GLU A 357 -15.17 24.23 0.45
N GLU A 358 -15.60 24.02 -0.79
CA GLU A 358 -15.32 22.80 -1.56
C GLU A 358 -13.80 22.59 -1.74
N ALA A 359 -13.06 23.66 -2.03
CA ALA A 359 -11.61 23.63 -2.15
C ALA A 359 -10.96 23.24 -0.81
N CYS A 360 -11.41 23.81 0.31
CA CYS A 360 -10.90 23.50 1.64
C CYS A 360 -11.09 22.01 2.00
N HIS A 361 -12.28 21.45 1.76
CA HIS A 361 -12.52 20.02 2.01
C HIS A 361 -11.65 19.11 1.14
N ASN A 362 -11.39 19.50 -0.11
CA ASN A 362 -10.49 18.74 -0.99
C ASN A 362 -9.02 18.84 -0.56
N ILE A 363 -8.55 20.00 -0.10
CA ILE A 363 -7.19 20.18 0.44
C ILE A 363 -7.01 19.37 1.74
N LEU A 364 -8.00 19.43 2.65
CA LEU A 364 -8.03 18.61 3.86
C LEU A 364 -7.92 17.13 3.50
N PHE A 365 -8.76 16.64 2.58
CA PHE A 365 -8.74 15.23 2.20
C PHE A 365 -7.42 14.83 1.53
N ALA A 366 -6.89 15.65 0.60
CA ALA A 366 -5.62 15.39 -0.05
C ALA A 366 -4.46 15.32 0.95
N THR A 367 -4.46 16.19 1.96
CA THR A 367 -3.40 16.24 2.98
C THR A 367 -3.56 15.10 3.99
N CYS A 368 -4.74 14.95 4.58
CA CYS A 368 -4.98 14.03 5.69
C CYS A 368 -5.19 12.58 5.23
N PHE A 369 -6.02 12.36 4.21
CA PHE A 369 -6.36 11.02 3.75
C PHE A 369 -5.31 10.50 2.77
N ASN A 370 -5.06 11.23 1.67
CA ASN A 370 -4.19 10.73 0.61
C ASN A 370 -2.71 10.78 1.02
N THR A 371 -2.25 11.89 1.59
CA THR A 371 -0.82 12.10 1.85
C THR A 371 -0.39 11.56 3.20
N PHE A 372 -0.95 12.06 4.30
CA PHE A 372 -0.66 11.58 5.66
C PHE A 372 -0.99 10.10 5.82
N GLY A 373 -2.17 9.65 5.37
CA GLY A 373 -2.53 8.23 5.39
C GLY A 373 -1.57 7.36 4.58
N GLY A 374 -1.10 7.84 3.42
CA GLY A 374 -0.08 7.16 2.62
C GLY A 374 1.27 7.06 3.34
N MET A 375 1.76 8.17 3.93
CA MET A 375 3.02 8.20 4.69
C MET A 375 2.96 7.33 5.95
N LYS A 376 1.80 7.30 6.63
CA LYS A 376 1.54 6.45 7.80
C LYS A 376 1.73 4.96 7.52
N ILE A 377 1.50 4.53 6.27
CA ILE A 377 1.69 3.14 5.84
C ILE A 377 3.10 2.95 5.26
N LEU A 378 3.49 3.81 4.32
CA LEU A 378 4.69 3.64 3.52
C LEU A 378 5.98 3.79 4.33
N PHE A 379 6.06 4.77 5.23
CA PHE A 379 7.32 5.08 5.90
C PHE A 379 7.75 3.97 6.88
N PRO A 380 6.86 3.44 7.73
CA PRO A 380 7.17 2.23 8.50
C PRO A 380 7.56 1.04 7.61
N SER A 381 6.89 0.82 6.47
CA SER A 381 7.22 -0.25 5.53
C SER A 381 8.65 -0.09 4.96
N ILE A 382 9.06 1.11 4.56
CA ILE A 382 10.43 1.38 4.08
C ILE A 382 11.45 1.03 5.16
N ILE A 383 11.25 1.52 6.40
CA ILE A 383 12.15 1.23 7.52
C ILE A 383 12.22 -0.28 7.80
N ASN A 384 11.06 -0.97 7.74
CA ASN A 384 11.01 -2.41 7.91
C ASN A 384 11.83 -3.15 6.83
N HIS A 385 11.56 -2.93 5.54
CA HIS A 385 12.24 -3.66 4.47
C HIS A 385 13.75 -3.43 4.45
N ILE A 386 14.20 -2.19 4.68
CA ILE A 386 15.63 -1.87 4.81
C ILE A 386 16.23 -2.54 6.05
N GLY A 387 15.50 -2.55 7.17
CA GLY A 387 15.91 -3.23 8.40
C GLY A 387 16.09 -4.74 8.19
N GLN A 388 15.10 -5.40 7.57
CA GLN A 388 15.12 -6.83 7.28
C GLN A 388 16.18 -7.22 6.23
N ALA A 389 16.52 -6.33 5.30
CA ALA A 389 17.60 -6.54 4.32
C ALA A 389 19.00 -6.57 4.97
N GLY A 390 19.11 -6.04 6.19
CA GLY A 390 20.29 -6.18 7.03
C GLY A 390 21.47 -5.25 6.70
N VAL A 391 22.53 -5.43 7.48
CA VAL A 391 23.66 -4.48 7.58
C VAL A 391 24.41 -4.22 6.28
N ASN A 392 24.40 -5.17 5.33
CA ASN A 392 25.08 -5.00 4.04
C ASN A 392 24.42 -3.90 3.21
N LEU A 393 23.09 -3.96 3.04
CA LEU A 393 22.35 -2.92 2.32
C LEU A 393 22.44 -1.57 3.05
N GLN A 394 22.28 -1.60 4.38
CA GLN A 394 22.37 -0.41 5.22
C GLN A 394 23.73 0.31 5.05
N SER A 395 24.83 -0.45 5.04
CA SER A 395 26.18 0.09 4.83
C SER A 395 26.35 0.70 3.43
N GLN A 396 25.83 0.05 2.39
CA GLN A 396 25.89 0.56 1.02
C GLN A 396 25.08 1.85 0.85
N LEU A 397 23.88 1.92 1.45
CA LEU A 397 23.07 3.14 1.47
C LEU A 397 23.80 4.27 2.20
N GLY A 398 24.32 4.02 3.40
CA GLY A 398 25.11 5.00 4.15
C GLY A 398 26.31 5.54 3.37
N GLN A 399 27.04 4.66 2.70
CA GLN A 399 28.19 5.04 1.87
C GLN A 399 27.77 5.89 0.66
N GLU A 400 26.77 5.46 -0.12
CA GLU A 400 26.26 6.19 -1.28
C GLU A 400 25.81 7.60 -0.87
N ILE A 401 24.91 7.67 0.12
CA ILE A 401 24.24 8.91 0.54
C ILE A 401 25.25 9.92 1.04
N ARG A 402 26.13 9.52 1.98
CA ARG A 402 27.11 10.46 2.57
C ARG A 402 28.16 10.89 1.56
N SER A 403 28.60 10.00 0.67
CA SER A 403 29.54 10.33 -0.40
C SER A 403 28.95 11.39 -1.35
N VAL A 404 27.71 11.18 -1.80
CA VAL A 404 27.01 12.10 -2.71
C VAL A 404 26.71 13.44 -2.02
N VAL A 405 26.25 13.44 -0.78
CA VAL A 405 25.99 14.70 -0.06
C VAL A 405 27.30 15.48 0.15
N LYS A 406 28.41 14.80 0.48
CA LYS A 406 29.73 15.43 0.59
C LYS A 406 30.20 16.02 -0.74
N SER A 407 30.06 15.32 -1.86
CA SER A 407 30.46 15.82 -3.18
C SER A 407 29.59 16.99 -3.67
N ASN A 408 28.37 17.12 -3.15
CA ASN A 408 27.44 18.21 -3.44
C ASN A 408 27.46 19.32 -2.36
N GLY A 409 28.60 19.50 -1.67
CA GLY A 409 28.82 20.61 -0.74
C GLY A 409 28.07 20.50 0.58
N GLY A 410 27.77 19.27 1.03
CA GLY A 410 27.08 19.00 2.29
C GLY A 410 25.58 19.27 2.25
N LYS A 411 24.97 19.37 1.06
CA LYS A 411 23.56 19.75 0.90
C LYS A 411 22.76 18.65 0.20
N VAL A 412 21.59 18.33 0.76
CA VAL A 412 20.58 17.51 0.09
C VAL A 412 19.82 18.40 -0.90
N THR A 413 19.87 18.06 -2.18
CA THR A 413 19.18 18.77 -3.27
C THR A 413 18.59 17.75 -4.25
N LEU A 414 17.65 18.15 -5.11
CA LEU A 414 17.12 17.26 -6.14
C LEU A 414 18.22 16.68 -7.05
N ALA A 415 19.21 17.51 -7.42
CA ALA A 415 20.34 17.06 -8.24
C ALA A 415 21.25 16.06 -7.51
N ALA A 416 21.43 16.21 -6.19
CA ALA A 416 22.17 15.25 -5.38
C ALA A 416 21.39 13.93 -5.28
N LEU A 417 20.07 13.96 -5.09
CA LEU A 417 19.26 12.75 -5.01
C LEU A 417 19.39 11.90 -6.29
N GLU A 418 19.41 12.51 -7.48
CA GLU A 418 19.58 11.78 -8.75
C GLU A 418 20.93 11.06 -8.89
N GLN A 419 21.93 11.42 -8.09
CA GLN A 419 23.23 10.72 -8.03
C GLN A 419 23.21 9.52 -7.05
N MET A 420 22.06 9.16 -6.48
CA MET A 420 21.88 8.07 -5.52
C MET A 420 21.05 6.91 -6.13
N PRO A 421 21.60 6.14 -7.09
CA PRO A 421 20.85 5.10 -7.79
C PRO A 421 20.37 3.97 -6.87
N LEU A 422 21.15 3.55 -5.87
CA LEU A 422 20.73 2.51 -4.93
C LEU A 422 19.58 3.00 -4.05
N THR A 423 19.68 4.22 -3.51
CA THR A 423 18.62 4.84 -2.71
C THR A 423 17.32 4.96 -3.51
N LYS A 424 17.40 5.37 -4.78
CA LYS A 424 16.25 5.41 -5.69
C LYS A 424 15.64 4.03 -5.90
N SER A 425 16.49 3.02 -6.17
CA SER A 425 16.06 1.63 -6.38
C SER A 425 15.40 1.02 -5.15
N VAL A 426 15.94 1.23 -3.95
CA VAL A 426 15.38 0.75 -2.68
C VAL A 426 13.98 1.29 -2.46
N VAL A 427 13.75 2.58 -2.71
CA VAL A 427 12.42 3.19 -2.59
C VAL A 427 11.44 2.56 -3.57
N TYR A 428 11.84 2.33 -4.83
CA TYR A 428 10.99 1.64 -5.80
C TYR A 428 10.73 0.19 -5.45
N GLU A 429 11.70 -0.51 -4.85
CA GLU A 429 11.52 -1.88 -4.40
C GLU A 429 10.52 -1.96 -3.25
N CYS A 430 10.50 -0.99 -2.33
CA CYS A 430 9.45 -0.89 -1.31
C CYS A 430 8.06 -0.72 -1.94
N PHE A 431 7.91 0.18 -2.92
CA PHE A 431 6.64 0.35 -3.64
C PHE A 431 6.20 -0.90 -4.40
N ARG A 432 7.15 -1.68 -4.92
CA ARG A 432 6.87 -2.91 -5.66
C ARG A 432 6.48 -4.05 -4.72
N ILE A 433 7.27 -4.32 -3.67
CA ILE A 433 7.06 -5.48 -2.80
C ILE A 433 5.85 -5.29 -1.88
N GLU A 434 5.54 -4.05 -1.48
CA GLU A 434 4.45 -3.76 -0.56
C GLU A 434 3.77 -2.43 -0.94
N PRO A 435 2.93 -2.44 -1.99
CA PRO A 435 2.21 -1.25 -2.40
C PRO A 435 1.32 -0.71 -1.26
N PRO A 436 1.45 0.57 -0.85
CA PRO A 436 0.74 1.11 0.33
C PRO A 436 -0.79 1.09 0.22
N VAL A 437 -1.32 1.11 -1.01
CA VAL A 437 -2.75 0.99 -1.30
C VAL A 437 -2.93 -0.22 -2.22
N PRO A 438 -3.21 -1.41 -1.69
CA PRO A 438 -3.16 -2.65 -2.46
C PRO A 438 -4.39 -2.90 -3.36
N TYR A 439 -5.42 -2.06 -3.27
CA TYR A 439 -6.73 -2.31 -3.89
C TYR A 439 -7.08 -1.25 -4.93
N GLN A 440 -7.32 -1.67 -6.17
CA GLN A 440 -7.77 -0.78 -7.24
C GLN A 440 -9.04 -1.33 -7.88
N TYR A 441 -10.03 -0.46 -8.02
CA TYR A 441 -11.32 -0.81 -8.62
C TYR A 441 -11.58 0.00 -9.87
N ALA A 442 -12.33 -0.55 -10.80
CA ALA A 442 -12.84 0.18 -11.96
C ALA A 442 -14.09 -0.51 -12.51
N LYS A 443 -15.01 0.23 -13.12
CA LYS A 443 -16.21 -0.35 -13.72
C LYS A 443 -16.09 -0.35 -15.24
N ALA A 444 -16.35 -1.47 -15.91
CA ALA A 444 -16.23 -1.53 -17.37
C ALA A 444 -17.25 -0.58 -18.06
N LYS A 445 -16.78 0.33 -18.92
CA LYS A 445 -17.64 1.26 -19.70
C LYS A 445 -18.29 0.60 -20.91
N GLN A 446 -17.71 -0.51 -21.37
CA GLN A 446 -18.10 -1.28 -22.54
C GLN A 446 -17.74 -2.76 -22.33
N ASP A 447 -18.15 -3.63 -23.26
CA ASP A 447 -17.66 -5.01 -23.28
C ASP A 447 -16.15 -4.99 -23.56
N LEU A 448 -15.39 -5.77 -22.81
CA LEU A 448 -13.92 -5.82 -22.87
C LEU A 448 -13.46 -7.26 -23.11
N ILE A 449 -12.31 -7.38 -23.78
CA ILE A 449 -11.48 -8.58 -23.72
C ILE A 449 -10.27 -8.22 -22.86
N ILE A 450 -10.11 -8.91 -21.74
CA ILE A 450 -8.97 -8.74 -20.82
C ILE A 450 -8.09 -9.97 -20.95
N GLU A 451 -6.80 -9.76 -21.21
CA GLU A 451 -5.84 -10.85 -21.33
C GLU A 451 -5.04 -11.00 -20.03
N SER A 452 -4.96 -12.24 -19.53
CA SER A 452 -3.89 -12.68 -18.63
C SER A 452 -2.68 -13.12 -19.47
N HIS A 453 -1.69 -13.73 -18.82
CA HIS A 453 -0.55 -14.34 -19.50
C HIS A 453 -0.89 -15.52 -20.41
N ASP A 454 -1.97 -16.23 -20.14
CA ASP A 454 -2.28 -17.54 -20.71
C ASP A 454 -3.68 -17.63 -21.35
N ALA A 455 -4.56 -16.65 -21.11
CA ALA A 455 -5.91 -16.66 -21.64
C ALA A 455 -6.47 -15.25 -21.87
N ALA A 456 -7.54 -15.18 -22.66
CA ALA A 456 -8.36 -13.99 -22.86
C ALA A 456 -9.77 -14.19 -22.28
N PHE A 457 -10.28 -13.17 -21.61
CA PHE A 457 -11.55 -13.22 -20.87
C PHE A 457 -12.50 -12.12 -21.33
N GLN A 458 -13.76 -12.48 -21.56
CA GLN A 458 -14.80 -11.50 -21.89
C GLN A 458 -15.42 -10.92 -20.62
N VAL A 459 -15.39 -9.60 -20.51
CA VAL A 459 -16.05 -8.82 -19.45
C VAL A 459 -17.16 -8.00 -20.07
N LYS A 460 -18.33 -7.97 -19.43
CA LYS A 460 -19.47 -7.19 -19.87
C LYS A 460 -19.43 -5.77 -19.33
N LYS A 461 -19.98 -4.84 -20.12
CA LYS A 461 -20.24 -3.47 -19.68
C LYS A 461 -20.94 -3.46 -18.32
N GLY A 462 -20.42 -2.65 -17.41
CA GLY A 462 -20.98 -2.45 -16.08
C GLY A 462 -20.47 -3.42 -15.01
N GLU A 463 -19.73 -4.47 -15.36
CA GLU A 463 -19.06 -5.32 -14.38
C GLU A 463 -17.97 -4.54 -13.63
N MET A 464 -17.85 -4.80 -12.33
CA MET A 464 -16.81 -4.23 -11.47
C MET A 464 -15.55 -5.07 -11.59
N LEU A 465 -14.45 -4.42 -12.00
CA LEU A 465 -13.11 -4.95 -11.98
C LEU A 465 -12.44 -4.58 -10.66
N PHE A 466 -11.68 -5.52 -10.11
CA PHE A 466 -10.90 -5.35 -8.90
C PHE A 466 -9.49 -5.91 -9.12
N GLY A 467 -8.48 -5.13 -8.77
CA GLY A 467 -7.09 -5.56 -8.77
C GLY A 467 -6.53 -5.65 -7.36
N PHE A 468 -5.87 -6.77 -7.05
CA PHE A 468 -5.02 -6.90 -5.86
C PHE A 468 -3.56 -6.68 -6.26
N GLN A 469 -3.09 -5.45 -6.05
CA GLN A 469 -1.82 -4.95 -6.57
C GLN A 469 -0.57 -5.69 -6.09
N PRO A 470 -0.47 -6.17 -4.84
CA PRO A 470 0.69 -6.93 -4.40
C PRO A 470 0.98 -8.14 -5.28
N PHE A 471 -0.05 -8.83 -5.79
CA PHE A 471 0.16 -9.99 -6.67
C PHE A 471 0.59 -9.56 -8.07
N ALA A 472 0.01 -8.48 -8.62
CA ALA A 472 0.40 -7.96 -9.92
C ALA A 472 1.85 -7.42 -9.94
N THR A 473 2.31 -6.82 -8.83
CA THR A 473 3.66 -6.25 -8.68
C THR A 473 4.71 -7.28 -8.19
N LYS A 474 4.26 -8.48 -7.79
CA LYS A 474 5.08 -9.67 -7.54
C LYS A 474 4.85 -10.78 -8.57
N ASP A 475 4.41 -10.40 -9.76
CA ASP A 475 4.20 -11.37 -10.84
C ASP A 475 5.54 -11.97 -11.29
N ALA A 476 5.71 -13.27 -11.06
CA ALA A 476 6.92 -14.01 -11.41
C ALA A 476 7.18 -14.14 -12.92
N LYS A 477 6.19 -13.82 -13.78
CA LYS A 477 6.38 -13.71 -15.23
C LYS A 477 6.94 -12.34 -15.65
N VAL A 478 6.97 -11.38 -14.73
CA VAL A 478 7.49 -10.02 -14.93
C VAL A 478 8.80 -9.80 -14.17
N PHE A 479 8.85 -10.22 -12.90
CA PHE A 479 9.99 -10.02 -12.02
C PHE A 479 10.65 -11.36 -11.66
N GLU A 480 11.96 -11.47 -11.88
CA GLU A 480 12.74 -12.54 -11.26
C GLU A 480 12.78 -12.34 -9.74
N ARG A 481 12.78 -13.44 -8.97
CA ARG A 481 12.74 -13.39 -7.49
C ARG A 481 11.64 -12.43 -6.99
N ALA A 482 10.43 -12.60 -7.53
CA ALA A 482 9.34 -11.62 -7.38
C ALA A 482 8.88 -11.41 -5.93
N GLU A 483 9.01 -12.45 -5.10
CA GLU A 483 8.65 -12.42 -3.68
C GLU A 483 9.76 -11.87 -2.77
N GLU A 484 10.97 -11.68 -3.30
CA GLU A 484 12.11 -11.20 -2.54
C GLU A 484 12.24 -9.68 -2.64
N PHE A 485 12.63 -9.04 -1.53
CA PHE A 485 13.10 -7.66 -1.53
C PHE A 485 14.54 -7.60 -2.07
N VAL A 486 14.71 -6.95 -3.23
CA VAL A 486 16.01 -6.80 -3.91
C VAL A 486 16.32 -5.32 -4.06
N GLY A 487 17.14 -4.78 -3.16
CA GLY A 487 17.38 -3.34 -3.03
C GLY A 487 17.94 -2.66 -4.28
N ASP A 488 18.69 -3.38 -5.11
CA ASP A 488 19.32 -2.91 -6.35
C ASP A 488 18.53 -3.28 -7.63
N ARG A 489 17.30 -3.81 -7.50
CA ARG A 489 16.48 -4.29 -8.63
C ARG A 489 16.32 -3.28 -9.76
N PHE A 490 16.26 -1.99 -9.43
CA PHE A 490 16.01 -0.90 -10.38
C PHE A 490 17.26 -0.06 -10.67
N VAL A 491 18.45 -0.55 -10.36
CA VAL A 491 19.71 0.10 -10.74
C VAL A 491 20.05 -0.20 -12.21
N GLY A 492 20.51 0.80 -12.96
CA GLY A 492 20.94 0.65 -14.35
C GLY A 492 19.82 0.17 -15.27
N GLU A 493 20.05 -0.93 -16.00
CA GLU A 493 19.05 -1.51 -16.92
C GLU A 493 17.75 -1.95 -16.22
N GLY A 494 17.79 -2.16 -14.90
CA GLY A 494 16.62 -2.45 -14.08
C GLY A 494 15.55 -1.35 -14.11
N GLU A 495 15.90 -0.11 -14.45
CA GLU A 495 14.94 1.00 -14.60
C GLU A 495 13.84 0.71 -15.64
N LYS A 496 14.11 -0.15 -16.63
CA LYS A 496 13.11 -0.59 -17.62
C LYS A 496 11.92 -1.31 -16.98
N LEU A 497 12.09 -1.85 -15.77
CA LEU A 497 11.04 -2.52 -15.01
C LEU A 497 10.12 -1.55 -14.25
N LEU A 498 10.45 -0.26 -14.17
CA LEU A 498 9.62 0.74 -13.47
C LEU A 498 8.21 0.85 -14.09
N LYS A 499 8.02 0.50 -15.36
CA LYS A 499 6.68 0.43 -15.98
C LYS A 499 5.74 -0.59 -15.31
N TYR A 500 6.28 -1.52 -14.52
CA TYR A 500 5.52 -2.51 -13.74
C TYR A 500 5.41 -2.16 -12.25
N VAL A 501 5.94 -1.02 -11.83
CA VAL A 501 5.72 -0.48 -10.48
C VAL A 501 4.46 0.37 -10.51
N LEU A 502 3.41 -0.07 -9.80
CA LEU A 502 2.03 0.40 -10.02
C LEU A 502 1.40 1.16 -8.83
N TRP A 503 2.18 1.44 -7.77
CA TRP A 503 1.72 2.00 -6.50
C TRP A 503 0.83 3.26 -6.65
N SER A 504 1.07 4.04 -7.71
CA SER A 504 0.40 5.30 -7.99
C SER A 504 -0.93 5.17 -8.73
N ASN A 505 -1.46 3.95 -8.89
CA ASN A 505 -2.59 3.63 -9.78
C ASN A 505 -2.29 4.00 -11.25
N GLY A 506 -1.09 3.63 -11.69
CA GLY A 506 -0.56 3.76 -13.05
C GLY A 506 0.93 3.37 -13.05
N PRO A 507 1.53 3.09 -14.22
CA PRO A 507 2.96 2.83 -14.35
C PRO A 507 3.81 3.98 -13.78
N GLU A 508 4.87 3.66 -13.04
CA GLU A 508 5.78 4.70 -12.50
C GLU A 508 6.42 5.55 -13.60
N THR A 509 6.56 5.01 -14.81
CA THR A 509 7.07 5.71 -16.00
C THR A 509 6.09 6.72 -16.59
N GLU A 510 4.82 6.73 -16.15
CA GLU A 510 3.79 7.67 -16.62
C GLU A 510 3.59 8.84 -15.65
N SER A 511 2.91 9.89 -16.11
CA SER A 511 2.63 11.08 -15.29
C SER A 511 1.14 11.20 -14.94
N PRO A 512 0.80 11.66 -13.72
CA PRO A 512 -0.57 12.00 -13.40
C PRO A 512 -1.01 13.21 -14.25
N THR A 513 -2.19 13.10 -14.84
CA THR A 513 -2.79 14.16 -15.67
C THR A 513 -4.22 14.45 -15.23
N LEU A 514 -4.81 15.53 -15.74
CA LEU A 514 -6.23 15.85 -15.53
C LEU A 514 -7.17 14.79 -16.14
N ASN A 515 -6.66 13.99 -17.07
CA ASN A 515 -7.43 13.02 -17.85
C ASN A 515 -7.24 11.57 -17.36
N ASN A 516 -6.50 11.34 -16.27
CA ASN A 516 -6.32 10.02 -15.69
C ASN A 516 -6.57 10.02 -14.18
N LYS A 517 -6.56 8.83 -13.56
CA LYS A 517 -6.74 8.64 -12.11
C LYS A 517 -5.46 8.21 -11.39
N GLN A 518 -4.31 8.46 -12.01
CA GLN A 518 -3.02 8.26 -11.34
C GLN A 518 -2.87 9.32 -10.22
N CYS A 519 -2.20 8.92 -9.14
CA CYS A 519 -1.97 9.73 -7.94
C CYS A 519 -1.43 11.12 -8.28
N ALA A 520 -2.15 12.18 -7.89
CA ALA A 520 -1.74 13.56 -8.14
C ALA A 520 -0.39 13.91 -7.48
N GLY A 521 -0.08 13.23 -6.37
CA GLY A 521 1.16 13.39 -5.61
C GLY A 521 2.30 12.45 -6.01
N LYS A 522 2.25 11.76 -7.17
CA LYS A 522 3.25 10.72 -7.55
C LYS A 522 4.69 11.13 -7.25
N ASN A 523 5.15 12.22 -7.86
CA ASN A 523 6.53 12.69 -7.73
C ASN A 523 6.85 13.19 -6.31
N PHE A 524 5.87 13.79 -5.63
CA PHE A 524 6.03 14.25 -4.25
C PHE A 524 6.29 13.06 -3.31
N VAL A 525 5.50 12.00 -3.42
CA VAL A 525 5.61 10.81 -2.58
C VAL A 525 6.95 10.09 -2.83
N VAL A 526 7.39 9.94 -4.09
CA VAL A 526 8.71 9.38 -4.41
C VAL A 526 9.83 10.24 -3.80
N LEU A 527 9.72 11.57 -3.90
CA LEU A 527 10.69 12.50 -3.30
C LEU A 527 10.78 12.32 -1.79
N VAL A 528 9.68 12.42 -1.05
CA VAL A 528 9.71 12.35 0.42
C VAL A 528 10.10 10.96 0.93
N SER A 529 9.84 9.90 0.15
CA SER A 529 10.31 8.55 0.46
C SER A 529 11.83 8.42 0.34
N ARG A 530 12.43 9.05 -0.69
CA ARG A 530 13.90 9.13 -0.83
C ARG A 530 14.50 10.01 0.27
N LEU A 531 13.85 11.12 0.62
CA LEU A 531 14.30 11.97 1.73
C LEU A 531 14.28 11.21 3.06
N LEU A 532 13.27 10.37 3.34
CA LEU A 532 13.26 9.54 4.55
C LEU A 532 14.53 8.69 4.66
N VAL A 533 14.89 7.98 3.59
CA VAL A 533 16.09 7.12 3.55
C VAL A 533 17.36 7.96 3.69
N VAL A 534 17.44 9.08 2.98
CA VAL A 534 18.58 10.00 3.04
C VAL A 534 18.81 10.57 4.43
N GLU A 535 17.79 11.17 5.04
CA GLU A 535 17.89 11.76 6.38
C GLU A 535 18.26 10.71 7.43
N PHE A 536 17.71 9.50 7.31
CA PHE A 536 18.05 8.39 8.21
C PHE A 536 19.53 8.00 8.11
N PHE A 537 20.04 7.73 6.91
CA PHE A 537 21.42 7.25 6.71
C PHE A 537 22.50 8.33 6.74
N LEU A 538 22.11 9.61 6.69
CA LEU A 538 22.99 10.71 7.09
C LEU A 538 23.33 10.64 8.59
N LEU A 539 22.39 10.17 9.43
CA LEU A 539 22.54 10.12 10.88
C LEU A 539 23.02 8.76 11.40
N TYR A 540 22.70 7.66 10.72
CA TYR A 540 22.88 6.30 11.23
C TYR A 540 23.61 5.38 10.24
N ASP A 541 24.49 4.51 10.76
CA ASP A 541 25.18 3.46 10.00
C ASP A 541 24.29 2.22 9.83
N THR A 542 23.72 1.76 10.93
CA THR A 542 22.92 0.53 10.97
C THR A 542 21.79 0.64 11.99
N PHE A 543 20.77 -0.18 11.82
CA PHE A 543 19.65 -0.30 12.75
C PHE A 543 19.00 -1.69 12.67
N ASP A 544 18.36 -2.09 13.75
CA ASP A 544 17.59 -3.34 13.83
C ASP A 544 16.11 -3.06 14.08
N VAL A 545 15.25 -3.81 13.39
CA VAL A 545 13.80 -3.73 13.52
C VAL A 545 13.19 -5.02 14.04
N ASN A 546 12.09 -4.89 14.76
CA ASN A 546 11.17 -5.99 15.04
C ASN A 546 9.77 -5.60 14.55
N VAL A 547 9.07 -6.55 13.93
CA VAL A 547 7.73 -6.32 13.37
C VAL A 547 6.69 -7.04 14.23
N ARG A 548 5.69 -6.28 14.70
CA ARG A 548 4.56 -6.83 15.46
C ARG A 548 3.28 -6.72 14.63
N PRO A 549 2.66 -7.83 14.22
CA PRO A 549 1.38 -7.79 13.53
C PRO A 549 0.29 -7.11 14.37
N PHE A 550 -0.59 -6.32 13.75
CA PHE A 550 -1.75 -5.70 14.40
C PHE A 550 -2.90 -5.49 13.41
N GLY A 551 -3.97 -6.28 13.53
CA GLY A 551 -5.10 -6.20 12.59
C GLY A 551 -4.62 -6.36 11.14
N SER A 552 -4.97 -5.41 10.29
CA SER A 552 -4.55 -5.36 8.88
C SER A 552 -3.22 -4.61 8.64
N THR A 553 -2.47 -4.29 9.70
CA THR A 553 -1.20 -3.55 9.63
C THR A 553 -0.12 -4.21 10.49
N ALA A 554 1.06 -3.61 10.54
CA ALA A 554 2.14 -4.02 11.41
C ALA A 554 2.79 -2.80 12.08
N PHE A 555 3.17 -2.96 13.35
CA PHE A 555 4.03 -2.02 14.05
C PHE A 555 5.49 -2.37 13.79
N VAL A 556 6.31 -1.33 13.60
CA VAL A 556 7.75 -1.46 13.37
C VAL A 556 8.45 -0.86 14.59
N ASP A 557 8.99 -1.74 15.44
CA ASP A 557 9.79 -1.35 16.59
C ASP A 557 11.26 -1.25 16.15
N LEU A 558 11.89 -0.09 16.34
CA LEU A 558 13.34 0.03 16.28
C LEU A 558 13.92 -0.50 17.59
N THR A 559 14.85 -1.44 17.52
CA THR A 559 15.47 -2.09 18.68
C THR A 559 16.94 -1.69 18.87
N SER A 560 17.58 -1.22 17.82
CA SER A 560 18.91 -0.61 17.88
C SER A 560 19.02 0.45 16.78
N ILE A 561 19.78 1.50 17.04
CA ILE A 561 20.26 2.44 16.03
C ILE A 561 21.72 2.78 16.35
N LYS A 562 22.58 2.75 15.34
CA LYS A 562 24.00 3.08 15.49
C LYS A 562 24.28 4.38 14.75
N ARG A 563 24.66 5.43 15.49
CA ARG A 563 25.09 6.72 14.92
C ARG A 563 26.21 6.53 13.89
N ALA A 564 26.17 7.35 12.86
CA ALA A 564 27.22 7.46 11.85
C ALA A 564 28.58 7.77 12.50
N SER A 565 29.61 7.02 12.11
CA SER A 565 31.01 7.37 12.43
C SER A 565 31.59 8.21 11.29
N PHE A 566 32.14 9.40 11.61
CA PHE A 566 32.67 10.35 10.63
C PHE A 566 34.18 10.24 10.42
#